data_AF-A0A7L5YQH8-F1
#
_entry.id   AF-A0A7L5YQH8-F1
#
_cell.length_a   1.000
_cell.length_b   1.000
_cell.length_c   1.000
_cell.angle_alpha   90.00
_cell.angle_beta   90.00
_cell.angle_gamma   90.00
#
_symmetry.space_group_name_H-M   'P 1'
#
loop_
_entity.id
_entity.type
_entity.pdbx_description
1 polymer ?
#
loop_
_entity_poly.entity_id
_entity_poly.type
_entity_poly.pdbx_seq_one_letter_code
_entity_poly.pdbx_strand_id
1 'polypeptide(L)'
;MSRATDVLIKARSPRHGTFLVANEIQFRPDSRMPQRMRAYAGLAEERYGLPVCPVVVNLLAPRSNMVIPESYHSELMGLMAHQDFRVLNLWEVDAQAVLEQNWSTLLPFVPILRGGQRPEVVRQALAQLRRREPG
;
A
#
# COMPACT_ATOMS: atom_id res chain seq x y z
N MET A 1 23.23 -1.98 -5.83
CA MET A 1 22.70 -1.23 -4.67
C MET A 1 21.22 -1.53 -4.57
N SER A 2 20.79 -2.22 -3.50
CA SER A 2 19.36 -2.53 -3.29
C SER A 2 18.65 -1.28 -2.76
N ARG A 3 17.55 -0.89 -3.41
CA ARG A 3 16.63 0.12 -2.88
C ARG A 3 16.06 -0.41 -1.54
N ALA A 4 15.87 0.45 -0.56
CA ALA A 4 15.14 0.14 0.66
C ALA A 4 13.63 0.31 0.40
N THR A 5 12.78 -0.37 1.18
CA THR A 5 11.33 -0.06 1.23
C THR A 5 11.09 1.43 1.34
N ASP A 6 10.12 1.96 0.60
CA ASP A 6 9.81 3.39 0.63
C ASP A 6 9.48 3.88 2.06
N VAL A 7 8.71 3.09 2.83
CA VAL A 7 8.39 3.42 4.23
C VAL A 7 8.27 2.15 5.08
N LEU A 8 8.99 2.10 6.21
CA LEU A 8 8.87 1.03 7.21
C LEU A 8 8.28 1.60 8.50
N ILE A 9 7.10 1.12 8.91
CA ILE A 9 6.36 1.64 10.07
C ILE A 9 6.28 0.57 11.15
N LYS A 10 6.63 0.90 12.39
CA LYS A 10 6.37 0.02 13.53
C LYS A 10 4.93 0.20 13.99
N ALA A 11 4.15 -0.87 13.96
CA ALA A 11 2.74 -0.90 14.34
C ALA A 11 2.52 -1.84 15.53
N ARG A 12 1.41 -1.61 16.25
CA ARG A 12 0.93 -2.49 17.31
C ARG A 12 -0.55 -2.75 17.14
N SER A 13 -0.97 -4.00 17.29
CA SER A 13 -2.38 -4.38 17.35
C SER A 13 -2.63 -5.32 18.53
N PRO A 14 -3.83 -5.30 19.13
CA PRO A 14 -4.18 -6.24 20.20
C PRO A 14 -4.06 -7.71 19.76
N ARG A 15 -4.39 -8.02 18.50
CA ARG A 15 -4.39 -9.39 17.97
C ARG A 15 -3.01 -9.91 17.58
N HIS A 16 -2.13 -9.06 17.05
CA HIS A 16 -0.85 -9.50 16.44
C HIS A 16 0.40 -8.98 17.17
N GLY A 17 0.23 -8.27 18.28
CA GLY A 17 1.35 -7.69 19.01
C GLY A 17 2.04 -6.57 18.23
N THR A 18 3.37 -6.49 18.34
CA THR A 18 4.19 -5.49 17.65
C THR A 18 4.77 -6.08 16.37
N PHE A 19 4.61 -5.37 15.26
CA PHE A 19 5.06 -5.82 13.94
C PHE A 19 5.47 -4.62 13.10
N LEU A 20 6.10 -4.88 11.95
CA LEU A 20 6.48 -3.87 10.98
C LEU A 20 5.51 -3.88 9.80
N VAL A 21 5.16 -2.69 9.30
CA VAL A 21 4.47 -2.51 8.03
C VAL A 21 5.47 -1.98 7.02
N ALA A 22 5.82 -2.81 6.04
CA ALA A 22 6.72 -2.47 4.96
C ALA A 22 5.91 -1.98 3.77
N ASN A 23 5.76 -0.66 3.63
CA ASN A 23 5.01 -0.05 2.54
C ASN A 23 5.91 0.24 1.35
N GLU A 24 5.44 -0.14 0.16
CA GLU A 24 5.95 0.32 -1.12
C GLU A 24 4.86 1.10 -1.85
N ILE A 25 5.15 2.32 -2.28
CA ILE A 25 4.18 3.15 -3.00
C ILE A 25 4.55 3.20 -4.46
N GLN A 26 3.62 2.77 -5.31
CA GLN A 26 3.80 2.73 -6.74
C GLN A 26 2.86 3.68 -7.44
N PHE A 27 3.37 4.40 -8.44
CA PHE A 27 2.50 5.15 -9.33
C PHE A 27 1.55 4.21 -10.11
N ARG A 28 2.05 3.05 -10.55
CA ARG A 28 1.30 1.96 -11.18
C ARG A 28 1.88 0.61 -10.78
N PRO A 29 1.09 -0.48 -10.85
CA PRO A 29 1.58 -1.82 -10.60
C PRO A 29 2.82 -2.18 -11.42
N ASP A 30 3.77 -2.86 -10.79
CA ASP A 30 5.01 -3.35 -11.41
C ASP A 30 5.09 -4.88 -11.31
N SER A 31 5.25 -5.55 -12.45
CA SER A 31 5.42 -7.01 -12.51
C SER A 31 6.61 -7.55 -11.70
N ARG A 32 7.65 -6.73 -11.47
CA ARG A 32 8.81 -7.11 -10.64
C ARG A 32 8.62 -6.85 -9.16
N MET A 33 7.47 -6.29 -8.76
CA MET A 33 7.18 -5.98 -7.36
C MET A 33 7.30 -7.18 -6.42
N PRO A 34 6.76 -8.37 -6.74
CA PRO A 34 6.80 -9.50 -5.81
C PRO A 34 8.22 -9.87 -5.39
N GLN A 35 9.17 -9.83 -6.33
CA GLN A 35 10.58 -10.13 -6.05
C GLN A 35 11.16 -9.14 -5.03
N ARG A 36 10.81 -7.84 -5.14
CA ARG A 36 11.26 -6.83 -4.19
C ARG A 36 10.59 -7.01 -2.83
N MET A 37 9.29 -7.30 -2.80
CA MET A 37 8.56 -7.53 -1.54
C MET A 37 9.16 -8.67 -0.73
N ARG A 38 9.55 -9.78 -1.38
CA ARG A 38 10.29 -10.85 -0.72
C ARG A 38 11.61 -10.36 -0.10
N ALA A 39 12.41 -9.63 -0.88
CA ALA A 39 13.69 -9.13 -0.39
C ALA A 39 13.51 -8.18 0.80
N TYR A 40 12.54 -7.28 0.72
CA TYR A 40 12.27 -6.28 1.75
C TYR A 40 11.75 -6.89 3.04
N ALA A 41 10.78 -7.82 2.95
CA ALA A 41 10.23 -8.49 4.11
C ALA A 41 11.31 -9.28 4.87
N GLY A 42 12.09 -10.09 4.15
CA GLY A 42 13.16 -10.87 4.78
C GLY A 42 14.26 -10.00 5.40
N LEU A 43 14.70 -8.93 4.72
CA LEU A 43 15.71 -8.02 5.26
C LEU A 43 15.21 -7.23 6.49
N ALA A 44 13.94 -6.82 6.50
CA ALA A 44 13.36 -6.12 7.64
C ALA A 44 13.16 -7.07 8.83
N GLU A 45 12.69 -8.29 8.59
CA GLU A 45 12.50 -9.29 9.64
C GLU A 45 13.84 -9.67 10.28
N GLU A 46 14.89 -9.90 9.49
CA GLU A 46 16.25 -10.19 9.98
C GLU A 46 16.80 -9.02 10.81
N ARG A 47 16.72 -7.79 10.28
CA ARG A 47 17.31 -6.62 10.93
C ARG A 47 16.65 -6.26 12.27
N TYR A 48 15.34 -6.44 12.37
CA TYR A 48 14.57 -5.92 13.50
C TYR A 48 14.00 -7.00 14.43
N GLY A 49 14.06 -8.28 14.04
CA GLY A 49 13.52 -9.39 14.84
C GLY A 49 12.02 -9.27 15.09
N LEU A 50 11.28 -8.63 14.17
CA LEU A 50 9.84 -8.41 14.26
C LEU A 50 9.14 -8.96 13.02
N PRO A 51 7.92 -9.54 13.15
CA PRO A 51 7.12 -9.94 12.01
C PRO A 51 6.88 -8.76 11.06
N VAL A 52 6.89 -9.01 9.76
CA VAL A 52 6.69 -7.99 8.72
C VAL A 52 5.39 -8.24 7.96
N CYS A 53 4.57 -7.20 7.85
CA CYS A 53 3.41 -7.11 6.98
C CYS A 53 3.78 -6.25 5.76
N PRO A 54 4.18 -6.86 4.63
CA PRO A 54 4.46 -6.11 3.41
C PRO A 54 3.16 -5.65 2.74
N VAL A 55 3.13 -4.38 2.32
CA VAL A 55 1.98 -3.73 1.69
C VAL A 55 2.45 -2.95 0.47
N VAL A 56 1.83 -3.21 -0.67
CA VAL A 56 2.01 -2.46 -1.91
C VAL A 56 0.81 -1.54 -2.09
N VAL A 57 1.04 -0.25 -2.25
CA VAL A 57 0.01 0.74 -2.55
C VAL A 57 0.16 1.21 -3.99
N ASN A 58 -0.83 0.92 -4.82
CA ASN A 58 -0.84 1.38 -6.21
C ASN A 58 -1.74 2.61 -6.33
N LEU A 59 -1.16 3.72 -6.83
CA LEU A 59 -1.90 4.96 -7.01
C LEU A 59 -2.86 4.89 -8.20
N LEU A 60 -2.41 4.34 -9.34
CA LEU A 60 -3.20 4.35 -10.58
C LEU A 60 -3.27 2.97 -11.23
N ALA A 61 -4.39 2.72 -11.89
CA ALA A 61 -4.66 1.46 -12.57
C ALA A 61 -3.60 1.13 -13.63
N PRO A 62 -3.32 -0.17 -13.88
CA PRO A 62 -2.40 -0.58 -14.93
C PRO A 62 -2.90 -0.08 -16.30
N ARG A 63 -1.97 0.14 -17.24
CA ARG A 63 -2.30 0.57 -18.61
C ARG A 63 -2.80 -0.59 -19.49
N SER A 64 -2.58 -1.82 -19.03
CA SER A 64 -2.97 -3.06 -19.69
C SER A 64 -3.82 -3.90 -18.73
N ASN A 65 -4.39 -4.99 -19.24
CA ASN A 65 -5.14 -6.00 -18.47
C ASN A 65 -4.22 -6.89 -17.61
N MET A 66 -3.13 -6.36 -17.07
CA MET A 66 -2.20 -7.10 -16.22
C MET A 66 -2.90 -7.54 -14.93
N VAL A 67 -2.74 -8.81 -14.59
CA VAL A 67 -3.11 -9.34 -13.27
C VAL A 67 -2.12 -8.79 -12.24
N ILE A 68 -2.62 -8.13 -11.21
CA ILE A 68 -1.79 -7.57 -10.15
C ILE A 68 -1.41 -8.72 -9.21
N PRO A 69 -0.13 -9.05 -9.06
CA PRO A 69 0.28 -10.14 -8.17
C PRO A 69 0.10 -9.72 -6.71
N GLU A 70 -0.31 -10.67 -5.87
CA GLU A 70 -0.44 -10.51 -4.42
C GLU A 70 0.59 -11.34 -3.62
N SER A 71 1.39 -12.13 -4.34
CA SER A 71 2.46 -12.93 -3.76
C SER A 71 3.63 -13.11 -4.72
N TYR A 72 4.79 -13.41 -4.15
CA TYR A 72 5.94 -13.94 -4.87
C TYR A 72 5.98 -15.45 -4.68
N HIS A 73 6.29 -16.16 -5.76
CA HIS A 73 6.54 -17.59 -5.74
C HIS A 73 7.72 -17.93 -6.64
N SER A 74 8.65 -18.76 -6.15
CA SER A 74 9.59 -19.47 -7.01
C SER A 74 9.98 -20.82 -6.42
N GLU A 75 10.38 -21.72 -7.31
CA GLU A 75 10.83 -23.06 -6.97
C GLU A 75 12.16 -23.34 -7.69
N LEU A 76 13.13 -23.89 -6.95
CA LEU A 76 14.41 -24.33 -7.49
C LEU A 76 14.92 -25.56 -6.73
N MET A 77 15.12 -26.67 -7.45
CA MET A 77 15.62 -27.93 -6.86
C MET A 77 14.77 -28.42 -5.66
N GLY A 78 13.45 -28.23 -5.72
CA GLY A 78 12.53 -28.56 -4.64
C GLY A 78 12.52 -27.56 -3.47
N LEU A 79 13.33 -26.50 -3.52
CA LEU A 79 13.28 -25.39 -2.57
C LEU A 79 12.22 -24.40 -3.02
N MET A 80 11.27 -24.09 -2.13
CA MET A 80 10.21 -23.13 -2.39
C MET A 80 10.48 -21.81 -1.66
N ALA A 81 10.37 -20.71 -2.40
CA ALA A 81 10.35 -19.36 -1.85
C ALA A 81 8.98 -18.74 -2.09
N HIS A 82 8.27 -18.44 -1.01
CA HIS A 82 6.95 -17.82 -1.05
C HIS A 82 6.92 -16.57 -0.17
N GLN A 83 6.32 -15.49 -0.66
CA GLN A 83 6.06 -14.30 0.15
C GLN A 83 4.70 -13.73 -0.24
N ASP A 84 3.77 -13.74 0.70
CA ASP A 84 2.51 -13.00 0.58
C ASP A 84 2.74 -11.52 0.89
N PHE A 85 1.97 -10.66 0.24
CA PHE A 85 1.86 -9.25 0.60
C PHE A 85 0.44 -8.74 0.37
N ARG A 86 0.10 -7.62 1.02
CA ARG A 86 -1.18 -6.96 0.78
C ARG A 86 -1.05 -5.99 -0.37
N VAL A 87 -2.07 -5.93 -1.21
CA VAL A 87 -2.18 -4.95 -2.28
C VAL A 87 -3.32 -4.00 -1.95
N LEU A 88 -3.04 -2.71 -1.97
CA LEU A 88 -4.04 -1.65 -1.87
C LEU A 88 -4.03 -0.84 -3.18
N ASN A 89 -5.07 -1.04 -3.99
CA ASN A 89 -5.26 -0.29 -5.22
C ASN A 89 -6.16 0.92 -4.95
N LEU A 90 -5.63 2.14 -5.06
CA LEU A 90 -6.39 3.32 -4.67
C LEU A 90 -7.63 3.56 -5.56
N TRP A 91 -7.60 3.17 -6.83
CA TRP A 91 -8.77 3.26 -7.71
C TRP A 91 -9.91 2.29 -7.37
N GLU A 92 -9.68 1.32 -6.49
CA GLU A 92 -10.71 0.40 -5.97
C GLU A 92 -11.33 0.88 -4.65
N VAL A 93 -10.64 1.79 -3.94
CA VAL A 93 -11.11 2.36 -2.68
C VAL A 93 -12.25 3.33 -2.96
N ASP A 94 -13.33 3.24 -2.17
CA ASP A 94 -14.49 4.12 -2.31
C ASP A 94 -14.22 5.52 -1.76
N ALA A 95 -14.29 6.53 -2.63
CA ALA A 95 -14.09 7.92 -2.25
C ALA A 95 -15.13 8.39 -1.21
N GLN A 96 -16.36 7.90 -1.29
CA GLN A 96 -17.44 8.32 -0.40
C GLN A 96 -17.21 7.76 1.01
N ALA A 97 -16.81 6.49 1.12
CA ALA A 97 -16.47 5.88 2.40
C ALA A 97 -15.30 6.60 3.09
N VAL A 98 -14.29 7.02 2.34
CA VAL A 98 -13.16 7.82 2.86
C VAL A 98 -13.64 9.14 3.47
N LEU A 99 -14.55 9.83 2.79
CA LEU A 99 -15.10 11.11 3.25
C LEU A 99 -16.01 10.97 4.46
N GLU A 100 -16.83 9.92 4.50
CA GLU A 100 -17.77 9.62 5.60
C GLU A 100 -17.04 9.18 6.86
N GLN A 101 -16.04 8.29 6.72
CA GLN A 101 -15.23 7.82 7.84
C GLN A 101 -14.10 8.79 8.22
N ASN A 102 -13.98 9.90 7.49
CA ASN A 102 -13.04 10.98 7.76
C ASN A 102 -11.57 10.50 7.80
N TRP A 103 -11.22 9.58 6.90
CA TRP A 103 -9.88 9.00 6.76
C TRP A 103 -8.89 10.02 6.19
N SER A 104 -8.34 10.84 7.07
CA SER A 104 -7.55 12.03 6.72
C SER A 104 -6.39 11.77 5.77
N THR A 105 -5.68 10.66 5.97
CA THR A 105 -4.51 10.29 5.17
C THR A 105 -4.86 10.00 3.71
N LEU A 106 -6.12 9.66 3.43
CA LEU A 106 -6.60 9.34 2.09
C LEU A 106 -7.26 10.54 1.39
N LEU A 107 -7.54 11.64 2.11
CA LEU A 107 -8.15 12.83 1.53
C LEU A 107 -7.36 13.42 0.34
N PRO A 108 -6.02 13.53 0.38
CA PRO A 108 -5.25 14.02 -0.77
C PRO A 108 -5.38 13.14 -2.02
N PHE A 109 -5.75 11.87 -1.84
CA PHE A 109 -5.87 10.89 -2.91
C PHE A 109 -7.31 10.76 -3.44
N VAL A 110 -8.30 11.44 -2.86
CA VAL A 110 -9.70 11.38 -3.30
C VAL A 110 -9.87 11.48 -4.83
N PRO A 111 -9.18 12.37 -5.56
CA PRO A 111 -9.33 12.45 -7.02
C PRO A 111 -9.02 11.15 -7.77
N ILE A 112 -8.21 10.24 -7.22
CA ILE A 112 -7.82 8.98 -7.87
C ILE A 112 -8.56 7.76 -7.30
N LEU A 113 -9.48 7.96 -6.35
CA LEU A 113 -10.31 6.90 -5.77
C LEU A 113 -11.54 6.58 -6.63
N ARG A 114 -12.17 5.44 -6.37
CA ARG A 114 -13.42 5.04 -7.03
C ARG A 114 -14.52 6.06 -6.77
N GLY A 115 -15.06 6.65 -7.83
CA GLY A 115 -16.10 7.69 -7.74
C GLY A 115 -15.61 9.07 -7.27
N GLY A 116 -14.29 9.24 -7.09
CA GLY A 116 -13.67 10.44 -6.55
C GLY A 116 -13.43 11.58 -7.53
N GLN A 117 -13.50 11.30 -8.84
CA GLN A 117 -13.29 12.27 -9.93
C GLN A 117 -14.42 13.31 -10.06
N ARG A 118 -15.53 13.13 -9.33
CA ARG A 118 -16.68 14.02 -9.40
C ARG A 118 -16.36 15.38 -8.73
N PRO A 119 -16.63 16.53 -9.37
CA PRO A 119 -16.26 17.84 -8.84
C PRO A 119 -16.77 18.11 -7.41
N GLU A 120 -17.97 17.65 -7.07
CA GLU A 120 -18.56 17.76 -5.75
C GLU A 120 -17.79 16.98 -4.68
N VAL A 121 -17.32 15.78 -5.01
CA VAL A 121 -16.52 14.91 -4.12
C VAL A 121 -15.14 15.52 -3.87
N VAL A 122 -14.50 16.04 -4.92
CA VAL A 122 -13.22 16.74 -4.81
C VAL A 122 -13.34 18.02 -3.97
N ARG A 123 -14.39 18.82 -4.19
CA ARG A 123 -14.65 20.02 -3.36
C ARG A 123 -14.85 19.68 -1.89
N GLN A 124 -15.57 18.60 -1.60
CA GLN A 124 -15.76 18.13 -0.23
C GLN A 124 -14.43 17.68 0.41
N ALA A 125 -13.62 16.91 -0.31
CA ALA A 125 -12.29 16.50 0.17
C ALA A 125 -11.39 17.70 0.47
N LEU A 126 -11.36 18.69 -0.43
CA LEU A 126 -10.59 19.93 -0.24
C LEU A 126 -11.08 20.73 0.98
N ALA A 127 -12.39 20.81 1.19
CA ALA A 127 -12.96 21.47 2.37
C ALA A 127 -12.54 20.76 3.66
N GLN A 128 -12.49 19.42 3.67
CA GLN A 128 -12.01 18.66 4.83
C GLN A 128 -10.49 18.82 5.06
N LEU A 129 -9.68 18.87 3.99
CA LEU A 129 -8.24 19.10 4.08
C LEU A 129 -7.91 20.47 4.70
N ARG A 130 -8.55 21.54 4.22
CA ARG A 130 -8.33 22.91 4.72
C ARG A 130 -8.68 23.11 6.19
N ARG A 131 -9.63 22.33 6.72
CA ARG A 131 -9.97 22.35 8.16
C ARG A 131 -8.87 21.74 9.04
N ARG A 132 -7.89 21.07 8.45
CA ARG A 132 -6.87 20.27 9.15
C ARG A 132 -5.46 20.85 9.02
N GLU A 133 -5.22 21.80 8.12
CA GLU A 133 -3.96 22.55 8.08
C GLU A 133 -3.97 23.57 9.24
N PRO A 134 -3.04 23.49 10.21
CA PRO A 134 -2.81 24.62 11.10
C PRO A 134 -2.24 25.78 10.26
N GLY A 135 -2.83 26.96 10.40
CA GLY A 135 -2.31 28.19 9.82
C GLY A 135 -0.98 28.62 10.42
#